data_AF-A0A3B9CRM5-F1
#
_entry.id   AF-A0A3B9CRM5-F1
#
_cell.length_a   1.000
_cell.length_b   1.000
_cell.length_c   1.000
_cell.angle_alpha   90.00
_cell.angle_beta   90.00
_cell.angle_gamma   90.00
#
_symmetry.space_group_name_H-M   'P 1'
#
loop_
_entity.id
_entity.type
_entity.pdbx_description
1 polymer ?
#
loop_
_entity_poly.entity_id
_entity_poly.type
_entity_poly.pdbx_seq_one_letter_code
_entity_poly.pdbx_strand_id
1 'polypeptide(L)'
;MTQFIHNNYLRRSILRVGGGVIAVPFLASIARGSEATRKPPTRVVFLGGGFGFTKDSFYPTKAGRFAEIGLTDGLTPLERHRDDFTMVSNLTNLGATNPHGGSVS
;
A
#
# COMPACT_ATOMS: atom_id res chain seq x y z
N MET A 1 43.26 56.19 19.72
CA MET A 1 42.92 55.35 18.55
C MET A 1 43.02 53.90 19.00
N THR A 2 41.90 53.18 19.05
CA THR A 2 41.86 51.82 19.58
C THR A 2 42.33 50.84 18.51
N GLN A 3 43.44 50.14 18.75
CA GLN A 3 43.98 49.11 17.87
C GLN A 3 43.14 47.84 17.97
N PHE A 4 42.60 47.37 16.83
CA PHE A 4 41.87 46.10 16.76
C PHE A 4 42.84 44.94 16.55
N ILE A 5 43.01 44.11 17.59
CA ILE A 5 43.81 42.88 17.53
C ILE A 5 43.10 41.85 16.64
N HIS A 6 43.70 41.50 15.50
CA HIS A 6 43.19 40.49 14.57
C HIS A 6 43.90 39.15 14.76
N ASN A 7 43.20 38.17 15.35
CA ASN A 7 43.69 36.80 15.45
C ASN A 7 43.13 35.94 14.29
N ASN A 8 43.94 35.77 13.24
CA ASN A 8 43.54 35.07 12.01
C ASN A 8 43.21 33.58 12.22
N TYR A 9 43.83 32.92 13.20
CA TYR A 9 43.57 31.52 13.52
C TYR A 9 42.20 31.33 14.18
N LEU A 10 41.83 32.24 15.08
CA LEU A 10 40.54 32.22 15.77
C LEU A 10 39.38 32.41 14.79
N ARG A 11 39.51 33.39 13.87
CA ARG A 11 38.46 33.73 12.89
C ARG A 11 38.18 32.56 11.95
N ARG A 12 39.23 31.90 11.46
CA ARG A 12 39.12 30.77 10.53
C ARG A 12 38.56 29.51 11.22
N SER A 13 38.89 29.27 12.49
CA SER A 13 38.28 28.20 13.29
C SER A 13 36.80 28.46 13.60
N ILE A 14 36.43 29.68 13.97
CA ILE A 14 35.03 30.06 14.23
C ILE A 14 34.17 29.87 12.98
N LEU A 15 34.64 30.27 11.80
CA LEU A 15 33.89 30.09 10.55
C LEU A 15 33.76 28.61 10.16
N ARG A 16 34.81 27.80 10.36
CA ARG A 16 34.78 26.35 10.05
C ARG A 16 33.81 25.59 10.93
N VAL A 17 33.76 25.88 12.22
CA VAL A 17 32.88 25.18 13.19
C VAL A 17 31.49 25.80 13.22
N GLY A 18 31.39 27.13 13.15
CA GLY A 18 30.15 27.88 13.27
C GLY A 18 29.16 27.61 12.13
N GLY A 19 29.65 27.38 10.89
CA GLY A 19 28.79 27.01 9.77
C GLY A 19 27.98 25.73 10.03
N GLY A 20 28.60 24.72 10.66
CA GLY A 20 27.92 23.48 11.04
C GLY A 20 26.87 23.72 12.12
N VAL A 21 27.25 24.39 13.21
CA VAL A 21 26.37 24.64 14.37
C VAL A 21 25.16 25.52 14.01
N ILE A 22 25.35 26.50 13.12
CA ILE A 22 24.24 27.35 12.64
C ILE A 22 23.31 26.57 11.71
N ALA A 23 23.81 25.59 10.96
CA ALA A 23 23.00 24.79 10.04
C ALA A 23 22.15 23.71 10.74
N VAL A 24 22.62 23.14 11.87
CA VAL A 24 21.92 22.03 12.56
C VAL A 24 20.45 22.36 12.93
N PRO A 25 20.11 23.53 13.50
CA PRO A 25 18.71 23.87 13.79
C PRO A 25 17.81 23.97 12.56
N PHE A 26 18.37 24.38 11.41
CA PHE A 26 17.64 24.45 10.13
C PHE A 26 17.59 23.12 9.39
N LEU A 27 18.37 22.11 9.81
CA LEU A 27 18.28 20.77 9.22
C LEU A 27 16.87 20.18 9.42
N ALA A 28 16.23 20.47 10.55
CA ALA A 28 14.85 20.08 10.81
C ALA A 28 13.84 20.75 9.87
N SER A 29 14.09 21.97 9.37
CA SER A 29 13.17 22.64 8.44
C SER A 29 13.23 22.08 7.02
N ILE A 30 14.36 21.47 6.63
CA ILE A 30 14.54 20.78 5.34
C ILE A 30 14.13 19.30 5.45
N ALA A 31 14.36 18.66 6.60
CA ALA A 31 14.03 17.26 6.84
C ALA A 31 12.53 17.00 7.01
N ARG A 32 11.70 18.04 7.19
CA ARG A 32 10.26 17.94 6.97
C ARG A 32 10.01 17.89 5.46
N GLY A 33 10.42 16.80 4.83
CA GLY A 33 9.87 16.38 3.55
C GLY A 33 8.36 16.48 3.70
N SER A 34 7.73 17.23 2.78
CA SER A 34 6.31 17.54 2.83
C SER A 34 5.56 16.32 3.35
N GLU A 35 5.05 16.41 4.56
CA GLU A 35 4.18 15.40 5.12
C GLU A 35 2.95 15.46 4.24
N ALA A 36 3.00 14.68 3.16
CA ALA A 36 2.00 14.67 2.15
C ALA A 36 0.78 14.07 2.83
N THR A 37 -0.05 14.95 3.35
CA THR A 37 -1.49 14.84 3.59
C THR A 37 -2.25 14.36 2.35
N ARG A 38 -1.57 13.84 1.34
CA ARG A 38 -2.12 13.30 0.11
C ARG A 38 -2.49 11.85 0.39
N LYS A 39 -3.79 11.55 0.24
CA LYS A 39 -4.30 10.18 0.28
C LYS A 39 -3.40 9.27 -0.56
N PRO A 40 -2.91 8.14 -0.02
CA PRO A 40 -2.11 7.19 -0.78
C PRO A 40 -2.83 6.83 -2.09
N PRO A 41 -2.09 6.65 -3.21
CA PRO A 41 -2.70 6.25 -4.47
C PRO A 41 -3.36 4.88 -4.31
N THR A 42 -4.54 4.70 -4.93
CA THR A 42 -5.21 3.40 -5.00
C THR A 42 -4.32 2.41 -5.73
N ARG A 43 -4.08 1.24 -5.13
CA ARG A 43 -3.29 0.15 -5.71
C ARG A 43 -4.21 -1.00 -6.10
N VAL A 44 -3.97 -1.60 -7.25
CA VAL A 44 -4.69 -2.78 -7.75
C VAL A 44 -3.75 -3.98 -7.75
N VAL A 45 -4.25 -5.13 -7.31
CA VAL A 45 -3.53 -6.41 -7.34
C VAL A 45 -4.43 -7.44 -8.01
N PHE A 46 -3.85 -8.26 -8.88
CA PHE A 46 -4.52 -9.41 -9.49
C PHE A 46 -3.94 -10.68 -8.86
N LEU A 47 -4.79 -11.46 -8.20
CA LEU A 47 -4.42 -12.72 -7.55
C LEU A 47 -5.07 -13.88 -8.30
N GLY A 48 -4.27 -14.89 -8.65
CA GLY A 48 -4.75 -16.12 -9.29
C GLY A 48 -4.69 -17.30 -8.34
N GLY A 49 -5.80 -18.01 -8.15
CA GLY A 49 -5.84 -19.28 -7.41
C GLY A 49 -5.55 -20.45 -8.33
N GLY A 50 -4.30 -20.93 -8.37
CA GLY A 50 -3.83 -21.93 -9.36
C GLY A 50 -4.58 -23.27 -9.37
N PHE A 51 -5.16 -23.68 -8.23
CA PHE A 51 -5.97 -24.89 -8.11
C PHE A 51 -7.46 -24.61 -7.92
N GLY A 52 -7.87 -23.34 -7.99
CA GLY A 52 -9.23 -22.91 -7.68
C GLY A 52 -9.60 -23.11 -6.19
N PHE A 53 -10.89 -23.25 -5.95
CA PHE A 53 -11.47 -23.39 -4.61
C PHE A 53 -12.42 -24.60 -4.55
N THR A 54 -12.69 -25.07 -3.33
CA THR A 54 -13.58 -26.20 -3.06
C THR A 54 -15.00 -25.92 -3.53
N LYS A 55 -15.50 -26.76 -4.45
CA LYS A 55 -16.82 -26.59 -5.09
C LYS A 55 -17.96 -26.50 -4.06
N ASP A 56 -17.92 -27.35 -3.05
CA ASP A 56 -19.05 -27.52 -2.13
C ASP A 56 -19.10 -26.49 -1.00
N SER A 57 -17.99 -25.81 -0.70
CA SER A 57 -17.90 -24.88 0.45
C SER A 57 -17.55 -23.45 0.09
N PHE A 58 -17.04 -23.16 -1.11
CA PHE A 58 -16.60 -21.81 -1.47
C PHE A 58 -17.64 -20.98 -2.23
N TYR A 59 -18.50 -21.62 -3.03
CA TYR A 59 -19.37 -20.91 -3.97
C TYR A 59 -20.79 -20.73 -3.41
N PRO A 60 -21.29 -19.48 -3.30
CA PRO A 60 -22.68 -19.22 -2.93
C PRO A 60 -23.68 -19.77 -3.96
N THR A 61 -24.84 -20.22 -3.49
CA THR A 61 -25.91 -20.77 -4.35
C THR A 61 -27.00 -19.75 -4.68
N LYS A 62 -27.00 -18.59 -4.02
CA LYS A 62 -27.96 -17.49 -4.21
C LYS A 62 -27.21 -16.22 -4.58
N ALA A 63 -27.81 -15.39 -5.42
CA ALA A 63 -27.34 -14.03 -5.68
C ALA A 63 -27.90 -13.06 -4.64
N GLY A 64 -27.14 -12.04 -4.27
CA GLY A 64 -27.57 -11.01 -3.32
C GLY A 64 -26.40 -10.43 -2.53
N ARG A 65 -26.67 -9.47 -1.65
CA ARG A 65 -25.67 -8.97 -0.71
C ARG A 65 -25.28 -10.08 0.26
N PHE A 66 -24.00 -10.24 0.55
CA PHE A 66 -23.54 -11.22 1.53
C PHE A 66 -24.12 -11.01 2.94
N ALA A 67 -24.54 -9.79 3.27
CA ALA A 67 -25.29 -9.51 4.49
C ALA A 67 -26.67 -10.19 4.54
N GLU A 68 -27.28 -10.47 3.38
CA GLU A 68 -28.61 -11.09 3.26
C GLU A 68 -28.53 -12.60 3.01
N ILE A 69 -27.58 -13.03 2.16
CA ILE A 69 -27.45 -14.44 1.76
C ILE A 69 -26.47 -15.23 2.63
N GLY A 70 -25.68 -14.55 3.46
CA GLY A 70 -24.60 -15.13 4.26
C GLY A 70 -23.33 -15.44 3.45
N LEU A 71 -22.22 -15.66 4.16
CA LEU A 71 -21.01 -16.24 3.59
C LEU A 71 -21.07 -17.76 3.65
N THR A 72 -20.44 -18.43 2.68
CA THR A 72 -20.23 -19.88 2.75
C THR A 72 -19.04 -20.19 3.67
N ASP A 73 -18.90 -21.45 4.10
CA ASP A 73 -17.82 -21.88 5.00
C ASP A 73 -16.42 -21.49 4.47
N GLY A 74 -16.19 -21.65 3.16
CA GLY A 74 -14.94 -21.28 2.50
C GLY A 74 -14.68 -19.76 2.45
N LEU A 75 -15.72 -18.93 2.63
CA LEU A 75 -15.62 -17.47 2.67
C LEU A 75 -15.57 -16.91 4.10
N THR A 76 -15.73 -17.72 5.14
CA THR A 76 -15.66 -17.31 6.56
C THR A 76 -14.46 -16.41 6.89
N PRO A 77 -13.23 -16.64 6.36
CA PRO A 77 -12.10 -15.75 6.62
C PRO A 77 -12.31 -14.29 6.17
N LEU A 78 -13.26 -14.06 5.26
CA LEU A 78 -13.61 -12.74 4.72
C LEU A 78 -14.77 -12.05 5.46
N GLU A 79 -15.29 -12.61 6.56
CA GLU A 79 -16.44 -12.04 7.29
C GLU A 79 -16.24 -10.56 7.66
N ARG A 80 -15.03 -10.18 8.06
CA ARG A 80 -14.70 -8.78 8.38
C ARG A 80 -14.86 -7.81 7.19
N HIS A 81 -14.86 -8.33 5.97
CA HIS A 81 -14.91 -7.61 4.71
C HIS A 81 -16.23 -7.87 3.95
N ARG A 82 -17.25 -8.45 4.60
CA ARG A 82 -18.50 -8.87 3.96
C ARG A 82 -19.15 -7.82 3.05
N ASP A 83 -19.03 -6.55 3.40
CA ASP A 83 -19.60 -5.42 2.63
C ASP A 83 -18.59 -4.75 1.67
N ASP A 84 -17.33 -5.23 1.63
CA ASP A 84 -16.21 -4.66 0.87
C ASP A 84 -15.82 -5.49 -0.37
N PHE A 85 -16.47 -6.64 -0.63
CA PHE A 85 -16.18 -7.47 -1.80
C PHE A 85 -17.43 -7.93 -2.54
N THR A 86 -17.23 -8.29 -3.81
CA THR A 86 -18.25 -8.85 -4.69
C THR A 86 -17.68 -10.07 -5.38
N MET A 87 -18.47 -11.14 -5.42
CA MET A 87 -18.16 -12.34 -6.18
C MET A 87 -18.91 -12.32 -7.50
N VAL A 88 -18.19 -12.45 -8.60
CA VAL A 88 -18.76 -12.63 -9.93
C VAL A 88 -18.53 -14.08 -10.33
N SER A 89 -19.61 -14.83 -10.52
CA SER A 89 -19.58 -16.24 -10.90
C SER A 89 -20.09 -16.44 -12.34
N ASN A 90 -20.12 -17.69 -12.81
CA ASN A 90 -20.57 -18.07 -14.16
C ASN A 90 -19.75 -17.43 -15.30
N LEU A 91 -18.44 -17.25 -15.08
CA LEU A 91 -17.49 -16.73 -16.06
C LEU A 91 -16.89 -17.81 -16.98
N THR A 92 -17.47 -19.01 -16.98
CA THR A 92 -17.02 -20.13 -17.80
C THR A 92 -17.60 -20.01 -19.21
N ASN A 93 -16.77 -20.21 -20.24
CA ASN A 93 -17.21 -20.22 -21.63
C ASN A 93 -18.24 -21.32 -21.90
N LEU A 94 -19.21 -21.03 -22.78
CA LEU A 94 -20.15 -22.04 -23.27
C LEU A 94 -19.38 -23.20 -23.94
N GLY A 95 -19.70 -24.43 -23.53
CA GLY A 95 -19.06 -25.64 -24.04
C GLY A 95 -17.76 -26.06 -23.33
N ALA A 96 -17.25 -25.27 -22.37
CA ALA A 96 -16.11 -25.69 -21.58
C ALA A 96 -16.48 -26.85 -20.64
N THR A 97 -15.78 -27.98 -20.78
CA THR A 97 -16.01 -29.19 -19.99
C THR A 97 -15.11 -29.31 -18.77
N ASN A 98 -13.99 -28.58 -18.74
CA ASN A 98 -13.09 -28.54 -17.60
C ASN A 98 -12.40 -27.17 -17.48
N PRO A 99 -11.91 -26.79 -16.27
CA PRO A 99 -11.29 -25.48 -16.02
C PRO A 99 -10.00 -25.22 -16.81
N HIS A 100 -9.37 -26.26 -17.35
CA HIS A 100 -8.12 -26.19 -18.11
C HIS A 100 -8.34 -26.29 -19.63
N GLY A 101 -9.57 -26.51 -20.09
CA GLY A 101 -9.86 -26.83 -21.49
C GLY A 101 -9.77 -25.64 -22.44
N GLY A 102 -9.76 -24.40 -21.91
CA GLY A 102 -9.80 -23.17 -22.71
C GLY A 102 -8.45 -22.68 -23.25
N SER A 103 -7.32 -23.33 -22.91
CA SER A 103 -5.99 -22.89 -23.38
C SER A 103 -5.42 -23.71 -24.53
N VAL A 104 -6.11 -24.76 -24.98
CA VAL A 104 -5.61 -25.72 -25.99
C VAL A 104 -6.66 -26.11 -27.05
N SER A 105 -7.67 -25.24 -27.27
CA SER A 105 -8.56 -25.38 -28.44
C SER A 105 -8.01 -24.59 -29.63
#